data_AF-A0A7Y5SSF6-F1
#
_entry.id   AF-A0A7Y5SSF6-F1
#
_cell.length_a   1.000
_cell.length_b   1.000
_cell.length_c   1.000
_cell.angle_alpha   90.00
_cell.angle_beta   90.00
_cell.angle_gamma   90.00
#
_symmetry.space_group_name_H-M   'P 1'
#
loop_
_entity.id
_entity.type
_entity.pdbx_description
1 polymer ?
#
loop_
_entity_poly.entity_id
_entity_poly.type
_entity_poly.pdbx_seq_one_letter_code
_entity_poly.pdbx_strand_id
1 'polypeptide(L)'
;MQCTNRVAKDRCGVADPRRRPYWRPSQEDLNPGNPEHFQAIMASREAMYRIINNADGVCNIDSDPGFCPGSPLSDYVKVLQGCRSLLDKHNVHGKQAKLVNWMLWGWGRKDHFDAQGLQEHQFLTLRSLKQGLREPFWLLCWQAEWLPMCRDAGVIERTLLFPYGVIEAEPSYPATNVDVGKLRELFELRVAKTPEIDGVMGNVQSPLLQFPHVYYFTAAMCDAKYRNRSEKDVLLDLSGHLYPEHRQLLADCFLALKAPDHAYVQSLADDLDGLVQQDKLGRLGIFGRKLFPDHRIVAQALVLQMKFRAARERLAQVLTAPTPAAECRRLLQDYFDAYLDWDMAHGWHGLWGWDAWPMGLPAKAAERLADSLGDRPAVNACFEELSQSLAARHDKKAVDVGCLAPAKVAVLALARVVSLAQKATATASVSADPTRYAPSAANDGRIATLYWPGALVQDNTEWLQLAWDQPQTFDKVVVRFLGHPSMCGRTIHLQRETEPGKWEDFAATRIAMDAAAQRAVATFQLPSPVTFGKIRIVNLLDVFEVEVY
;
A
#
# COMPACT_ATOMS: atom_id res chain seq x y z
N MET A 1 12.97 -3.53 22.61
CA MET A 1 12.68 -4.68 21.72
C MET A 1 13.87 -4.87 20.81
N GLN A 2 14.24 -6.10 20.49
CA GLN A 2 15.43 -6.42 19.70
C GLN A 2 15.17 -7.62 18.79
N CYS A 3 15.79 -7.59 17.63
CA CYS A 3 15.92 -8.71 16.71
C CYS A 3 16.78 -9.80 17.33
N THR A 4 16.50 -11.05 17.02
CA THR A 4 17.25 -12.14 17.65
C THR A 4 18.70 -12.21 17.16
N ASN A 5 18.95 -12.02 15.87
CA ASN A 5 20.28 -12.18 15.29
C ASN A 5 20.81 -10.96 14.54
N ARG A 6 20.06 -9.86 14.53
CA ARG A 6 20.47 -8.65 13.86
C ARG A 6 21.40 -7.82 14.74
N VAL A 7 22.61 -7.56 14.27
CA VAL A 7 23.61 -6.73 14.97
C VAL A 7 23.92 -5.46 14.18
N ALA A 8 24.29 -4.38 14.87
CA ALA A 8 24.70 -3.14 14.22
C ALA A 8 26.16 -3.24 13.72
N LYS A 9 26.39 -2.87 12.46
CA LYS A 9 27.72 -2.84 11.81
C LYS A 9 28.52 -1.59 12.14
N ASP A 10 27.83 -0.45 12.22
CA ASP A 10 28.46 0.85 12.35
C ASP A 10 27.55 1.88 13.05
N ARG A 11 28.03 3.12 13.11
CA ARG A 11 27.30 4.27 13.66
C ARG A 11 26.44 5.00 12.61
N CYS A 12 26.13 4.33 11.50
CA CYS A 12 25.44 4.87 10.31
C CYS A 12 26.10 6.14 9.75
N GLY A 13 27.42 6.28 9.91
CA GLY A 13 28.16 7.47 9.51
C GLY A 13 27.84 8.74 10.32
N VAL A 14 27.11 8.65 11.44
CA VAL A 14 26.76 9.80 12.28
C VAL A 14 27.19 9.59 13.73
N ALA A 15 27.84 10.60 14.31
CA ALA A 15 28.19 10.58 15.73
C ALA A 15 26.98 10.89 16.63
N ASP A 16 26.07 11.74 16.13
CA ASP A 16 24.85 12.12 16.83
C ASP A 16 23.70 11.17 16.43
N PRO A 17 23.17 10.35 17.35
CA PRO A 17 22.08 9.41 17.04
C PRO A 17 20.79 10.11 16.62
N ARG A 18 20.61 11.41 16.92
CA ARG A 18 19.45 12.20 16.43
C ARG A 18 19.51 12.47 14.93
N ARG A 19 20.70 12.36 14.34
CA ARG A 19 20.92 12.49 12.89
C ARG A 19 20.94 11.13 12.19
N ARG A 20 20.64 10.05 12.92
CA ARG A 20 20.65 8.70 12.36
C ARG A 20 19.50 8.57 11.36
N PRO A 21 19.78 8.13 10.12
CA PRO A 21 18.73 7.87 9.14
C PRO A 21 17.84 6.72 9.63
N TYR A 22 16.53 6.81 9.36
CA TYR A 22 15.54 5.84 9.83
C TYR A 22 15.77 4.42 9.25
N TRP A 23 16.15 4.31 7.97
CA TRP A 23 16.50 3.04 7.32
C TRP A 23 17.88 3.11 6.65
N ARG A 24 18.84 2.28 7.10
CA ARG A 24 20.06 1.94 6.35
C ARG A 24 20.47 0.49 6.62
N PRO A 25 21.14 -0.19 5.67
CA PRO A 25 21.73 -1.53 5.86
C PRO A 25 23.00 -1.48 6.73
N SER A 26 22.96 -0.74 7.85
CA SER A 26 24.02 -0.72 8.87
C SER A 26 23.83 -1.84 9.89
N GLN A 27 23.11 -2.88 9.51
CA GLN A 27 22.81 -4.05 10.32
C GLN A 27 23.01 -5.31 9.50
N GLU A 28 23.36 -6.41 10.15
CA GLU A 28 23.40 -7.74 9.54
C GLU A 28 22.70 -8.77 10.40
N ASP A 29 22.09 -9.73 9.72
CA ASP A 29 21.57 -10.94 10.31
C ASP A 29 22.69 -11.98 10.39
N LEU A 30 23.10 -12.30 11.62
CA LEU A 30 24.13 -13.29 11.87
C LEU A 30 23.53 -14.68 12.07
N ASN A 31 24.25 -15.73 11.70
CA ASN A 31 23.80 -17.11 11.97
C ASN A 31 24.28 -17.57 13.36
N PRO A 32 23.41 -17.71 14.37
CA PRO A 32 23.82 -18.17 15.71
C PRO A 32 24.33 -19.61 15.76
N GLY A 33 24.12 -20.42 14.72
CA GLY A 33 24.76 -21.74 14.58
C GLY A 33 26.27 -21.64 14.36
N ASN A 34 26.77 -20.52 13.84
CA ASN A 34 28.20 -20.23 13.77
C ASN A 34 28.70 -19.67 15.13
N PRO A 35 29.74 -20.25 15.76
CA PRO A 35 30.25 -19.79 17.04
C PRO A 35 30.70 -18.33 17.07
N GLU A 36 31.38 -17.84 16.04
CA GLU A 36 31.87 -16.44 15.97
C GLU A 36 30.70 -15.46 15.89
N HIS A 37 29.72 -15.78 15.05
CA HIS A 37 28.48 -15.03 14.95
C HIS A 37 27.71 -14.99 16.27
N PHE A 38 27.60 -16.13 16.96
CA PHE A 38 26.98 -16.19 18.27
C PHE A 38 27.69 -15.28 19.28
N GLN A 39 29.03 -15.30 19.32
CA GLN A 39 29.80 -14.39 20.18
C GLN A 39 29.56 -12.92 19.83
N ALA A 40 29.50 -12.58 18.54
CA ALA A 40 29.19 -11.22 18.10
C ALA A 40 27.78 -10.77 18.53
N ILE A 41 26.77 -11.63 18.40
CA ILE A 41 25.40 -11.38 18.90
C ILE A 41 25.44 -11.13 20.42
N MET A 42 26.15 -11.97 21.19
CA MET A 42 26.24 -11.82 22.65
C MET A 42 26.98 -10.54 23.06
N ALA A 43 28.08 -10.21 22.39
CA ALA A 43 28.84 -8.98 22.64
C ALA A 43 27.99 -7.72 22.37
N SER A 44 27.24 -7.71 21.27
CA SER A 44 26.30 -6.63 20.94
C SER A 44 25.23 -6.46 22.04
N ARG A 45 24.68 -7.56 22.54
CA ARG A 45 23.65 -7.55 23.60
C ARG A 45 24.23 -7.12 24.94
N GLU A 46 25.42 -7.61 25.30
CA GLU A 46 26.09 -7.23 26.53
C GLU A 46 26.35 -5.72 26.58
N ALA A 47 26.81 -5.13 25.47
CA ALA A 47 26.98 -3.69 25.36
C ALA A 47 25.67 -2.93 25.63
N MET A 48 24.56 -3.38 25.05
CA MET A 48 23.25 -2.76 25.26
C MET A 48 22.77 -2.91 26.71
N TYR A 49 22.89 -4.09 27.31
CA TYR A 49 22.39 -4.37 28.66
C TYR A 49 23.20 -3.68 29.77
N ARG A 50 24.46 -3.35 29.52
CA ARG A 50 25.25 -2.50 30.43
C ARG A 50 24.76 -1.05 30.44
N ILE A 51 24.25 -0.56 29.31
CA ILE A 51 23.74 0.81 29.18
C ILE A 51 22.32 0.91 29.74
N ILE A 52 21.45 -0.04 29.37
CA ILE A 52 20.05 -0.09 29.77
C ILE A 52 19.88 -1.14 30.87
N ASN A 53 20.68 -1.01 31.93
CA ASN A 53 20.77 -2.00 33.00
C ASN A 53 19.59 -1.95 33.98
N ASN A 54 18.65 -1.03 33.83
CA ASN A 54 17.49 -0.86 34.70
C ASN A 54 16.15 -1.18 34.01
N ALA A 55 16.18 -1.87 32.87
CA ALA A 55 14.95 -2.29 32.22
C ALA A 55 14.26 -3.42 33.02
N ASP A 56 12.94 -3.32 33.23
CA ASP A 56 12.14 -4.40 33.84
C ASP A 56 12.13 -5.68 32.98
N GLY A 57 12.45 -5.54 31.69
CA GLY A 57 12.61 -6.67 30.80
C GLY A 57 13.06 -6.26 29.41
N VAL A 58 13.42 -7.27 28.61
CA VAL A 58 13.85 -7.10 27.21
C VAL A 58 13.07 -8.05 26.34
N CYS A 59 12.64 -7.56 25.19
CA CYS A 59 11.83 -8.31 24.24
C CYS A 59 12.62 -8.71 23.01
N ASN A 60 12.61 -9.99 22.67
CA ASN A 60 13.20 -10.61 21.49
C ASN A 60 12.11 -11.00 20.50
N ILE A 61 12.20 -10.54 19.26
CA ILE A 61 11.34 -11.02 18.17
C ILE A 61 11.93 -12.26 17.49
N ASP A 62 11.06 -13.22 17.16
CA ASP A 62 11.44 -14.51 16.57
C ASP A 62 11.67 -14.46 15.05
N SER A 63 11.28 -13.37 14.39
CA SER A 63 11.50 -13.10 12.97
C SER A 63 11.86 -11.62 12.71
N ASP A 64 10.93 -10.78 12.23
CA ASP A 64 11.15 -9.48 11.57
C ASP A 64 11.21 -8.28 12.53
N PRO A 65 12.31 -7.48 12.58
CA PRO A 65 13.49 -7.58 11.76
C PRO A 65 14.42 -8.70 12.24
N GLY A 66 15.07 -9.36 11.28
CA GLY A 66 15.87 -10.55 11.51
C GLY A 66 15.25 -11.77 10.86
N PHE A 67 16.09 -12.74 10.50
CA PHE A 67 15.66 -14.01 9.94
C PHE A 67 16.88 -14.92 9.85
N CYS A 68 16.71 -16.23 9.99
CA CYS A 68 17.78 -17.18 9.73
C CYS A 68 17.17 -18.47 9.16
N PRO A 69 16.80 -18.48 7.86
CA PRO A 69 16.12 -19.61 7.25
C PRO A 69 16.86 -20.92 7.48
N GLY A 70 16.13 -21.95 7.92
CA GLY A 70 16.68 -23.29 8.20
C GLY A 70 17.46 -23.41 9.51
N SER A 71 17.64 -22.33 10.28
CA SER A 71 18.24 -22.42 11.62
C SER A 71 17.33 -23.21 12.57
N PRO A 72 17.84 -24.18 13.33
CA PRO A 72 17.03 -24.95 14.27
C PRO A 72 16.55 -24.08 15.44
N LEU A 73 15.41 -24.44 16.04
CA LEU A 73 14.90 -23.78 17.26
C LEU A 73 15.89 -23.83 18.44
N SER A 74 16.80 -24.81 18.48
CA SER A 74 17.85 -24.88 19.49
C SER A 74 18.80 -23.68 19.43
N ASP A 75 19.08 -23.15 18.24
CA ASP A 75 19.90 -21.94 18.10
C ASP A 75 19.17 -20.69 18.60
N TYR A 76 17.85 -20.61 18.37
CA TYR A 76 17.00 -19.56 18.93
C TYR A 76 17.04 -19.56 20.47
N VAL A 77 16.78 -20.73 21.06
CA VAL A 77 16.80 -20.92 22.52
C VAL A 77 18.19 -20.63 23.09
N LYS A 78 19.27 -21.07 22.44
CA LYS A 78 20.66 -20.77 22.83
C LYS A 78 20.92 -19.27 22.92
N VAL A 79 20.43 -18.51 21.95
CA VAL A 79 20.51 -17.05 21.91
C VAL A 79 19.71 -16.42 23.06
N LEU A 80 18.51 -16.92 23.38
CA LEU A 80 17.72 -16.44 24.51
C LEU A 80 18.33 -16.81 25.87
N GLN A 81 18.95 -17.97 26.02
CA GLN A 81 19.69 -18.36 27.22
C GLN A 81 20.89 -17.41 27.46
N GLY A 82 21.60 -17.02 26.40
CA GLY A 82 22.64 -16.01 26.47
C GLY A 82 22.09 -14.65 26.92
N CYS A 83 20.97 -14.22 26.35
CA CYS A 83 20.23 -13.03 26.82
C CYS A 83 19.93 -13.08 28.31
N ARG A 84 19.32 -14.18 28.78
CA ARG A 84 18.96 -14.39 30.18
C ARG A 84 20.18 -14.28 31.10
N SER A 85 21.29 -14.89 30.71
CA SER A 85 22.55 -14.85 31.46
C SER A 85 23.14 -13.43 31.55
N LEU A 86 23.06 -12.67 30.45
CA LEU A 86 23.53 -11.28 30.43
C LEU A 86 22.64 -10.36 31.28
N LEU A 87 21.32 -10.55 31.26
CA LEU A 87 20.40 -9.82 32.14
C LEU A 87 20.71 -10.10 33.61
N ASP A 88 20.85 -11.37 33.99
CA ASP A 88 21.14 -11.76 35.37
C ASP A 88 22.46 -11.14 35.87
N LYS A 89 23.42 -10.96 34.97
CA LYS A 89 24.74 -10.40 35.27
C LYS A 89 24.75 -8.86 35.35
N HIS A 90 24.07 -8.19 34.42
CA HIS A 90 24.24 -6.74 34.22
C HIS A 90 23.04 -5.91 34.67
N ASN A 91 21.84 -6.47 34.61
CA ASN A 91 20.64 -5.72 34.98
C ASN A 91 20.53 -5.59 36.51
N VAL A 92 20.15 -4.41 37.00
CA VAL A 92 20.01 -4.10 38.43
C VAL A 92 18.90 -4.92 39.10
N HIS A 93 17.91 -5.38 38.33
CA HIS A 93 16.87 -6.30 38.77
C HIS A 93 17.31 -7.77 38.69
N GLY A 94 18.47 -8.05 38.08
CA GLY A 94 19.06 -9.37 37.93
C GLY A 94 18.07 -10.43 37.46
N LYS A 95 17.83 -11.43 38.31
CA LYS A 95 16.90 -12.55 38.04
C LYS A 95 15.43 -12.14 37.98
N GLN A 96 15.06 -10.92 38.35
CA GLN A 96 13.67 -10.44 38.25
C GLN A 96 13.37 -9.81 36.90
N ALA A 97 14.40 -9.33 36.17
CA ALA A 97 14.21 -8.75 34.84
C ALA A 97 13.60 -9.79 33.90
N LYS A 98 12.57 -9.44 33.13
CA LYS A 98 11.83 -10.35 32.25
C LYS A 98 12.57 -10.55 30.92
N LEU A 99 12.60 -11.79 30.41
CA LEU A 99 12.93 -12.04 29.01
C LEU A 99 11.65 -12.33 28.23
N VAL A 100 11.27 -11.43 27.34
CA VAL A 100 10.01 -11.50 26.60
C VAL A 100 10.27 -12.06 25.20
N ASN A 101 9.56 -13.11 24.80
CA ASN A 101 9.56 -13.63 23.43
C ASN A 101 8.34 -13.10 22.67
N TRP A 102 8.58 -12.34 21.61
CA TRP A 102 7.53 -11.93 20.68
C TRP A 102 7.38 -12.99 19.59
N MET A 103 6.26 -13.68 19.64
CA MET A 103 5.81 -14.65 18.65
C MET A 103 5.23 -13.89 17.45
N LEU A 104 5.96 -13.84 16.33
CA LEU A 104 5.51 -13.21 15.08
C LEU A 104 5.48 -14.24 13.94
N TRP A 105 6.55 -14.34 13.12
CA TRP A 105 6.57 -15.26 11.97
C TRP A 105 7.31 -16.57 12.25
N GLY A 106 7.94 -16.70 13.42
CA GLY A 106 8.60 -17.93 13.84
C GLY A 106 10.04 -18.05 13.35
N TRP A 107 10.94 -18.38 14.27
CA TRP A 107 12.37 -18.53 13.96
C TRP A 107 12.65 -19.73 13.05
N GLY A 108 13.56 -19.56 12.10
CA GLY A 108 14.11 -20.69 11.32
C GLY A 108 13.25 -21.20 10.17
N ARG A 109 12.06 -20.62 9.97
CA ARG A 109 11.20 -20.97 8.83
C ARG A 109 11.85 -20.60 7.51
N LYS A 110 11.46 -21.26 6.42
CA LYS A 110 12.04 -21.01 5.08
C LYS A 110 11.48 -19.73 4.46
N ASP A 111 10.16 -19.58 4.52
CA ASP A 111 9.44 -18.46 3.94
C ASP A 111 8.93 -17.53 5.05
N HIS A 112 9.38 -16.29 4.98
CA HIS A 112 9.21 -15.29 6.04
C HIS A 112 7.75 -14.84 6.24
N PHE A 113 6.91 -14.96 5.21
CA PHE A 113 5.52 -14.50 5.20
C PHE A 113 4.50 -15.59 4.86
N ASP A 114 4.91 -16.86 4.92
CA ASP A 114 4.00 -17.97 4.70
C ASP A 114 3.23 -18.28 5.99
N ALA A 115 1.89 -18.25 5.93
CA ALA A 115 1.03 -18.62 7.04
C ALA A 115 0.92 -20.14 7.22
N GLN A 116 1.22 -20.95 6.19
CA GLN A 116 1.06 -22.39 6.22
C GLN A 116 2.01 -23.03 7.26
N GLY A 117 1.44 -23.76 8.22
CA GLY A 117 2.20 -24.41 9.28
C GLY A 117 2.73 -23.47 10.37
N LEU A 118 2.38 -22.17 10.35
CA LEU A 118 2.86 -21.19 11.33
C LEU A 118 2.39 -21.53 12.75
N GLN A 119 1.15 -21.97 12.92
CA GLN A 119 0.60 -22.30 14.23
C GLN A 119 1.33 -23.48 14.88
N GLU A 120 1.57 -24.55 14.12
CA GLU A 120 2.33 -25.72 14.57
C GLU A 120 3.77 -25.32 14.93
N HIS A 121 4.38 -24.45 14.13
CA HIS A 121 5.72 -23.93 14.39
C HIS A 121 5.78 -23.10 15.68
N GLN A 122 4.75 -22.28 15.95
CA GLN A 122 4.65 -21.51 17.19
C GLN A 122 4.46 -22.41 18.41
N PHE A 123 3.71 -23.51 18.28
CA PHE A 123 3.60 -24.52 19.33
C PHE A 123 4.96 -25.18 19.65
N LEU A 124 5.72 -25.56 18.61
CA LEU A 124 7.08 -26.11 18.78
C LEU A 124 8.02 -25.10 19.44
N THR A 125 7.95 -23.84 19.02
CA THR A 125 8.72 -22.74 19.60
C THR A 125 8.42 -22.61 21.09
N LEU A 126 7.15 -22.57 21.47
CA LEU A 126 6.73 -22.47 22.86
C LEU A 126 7.20 -23.66 23.71
N ARG A 127 7.10 -24.88 23.16
CA ARG A 127 7.64 -26.08 23.82
C ARG A 127 9.15 -25.97 24.04
N SER A 128 9.91 -25.54 23.04
CA SER A 128 11.36 -25.37 23.14
C SER A 128 11.75 -24.29 24.16
N LEU A 129 11.01 -23.17 24.22
CA LEU A 129 11.21 -22.12 25.22
C LEU A 129 10.99 -22.66 26.63
N LYS A 130 9.89 -23.37 26.88
CA LYS A 130 9.61 -23.96 28.21
C LYS A 130 10.67 -24.95 28.67
N GLN A 131 11.24 -25.73 27.74
CA GLN A 131 12.24 -26.74 28.06
C GLN A 131 13.63 -26.13 28.29
N GLY A 132 13.98 -25.10 27.53
CA GLY A 132 15.34 -24.58 27.50
C GLY A 132 15.56 -23.27 28.25
N LEU A 133 14.52 -22.47 28.50
CA LEU A 133 14.68 -21.12 29.03
C LEU A 133 14.44 -21.05 30.54
N ARG A 134 15.32 -20.35 31.26
CA ARG A 134 15.14 -20.08 32.69
C ARG A 134 14.16 -18.93 32.90
N GLU A 135 13.40 -19.03 33.99
CA GLU A 135 12.48 -17.99 34.43
C GLU A 135 13.21 -16.73 34.93
N PRO A 136 12.56 -15.54 34.89
CA PRO A 136 11.24 -15.28 34.33
C PRO A 136 11.29 -15.06 32.82
N PHE A 137 10.47 -15.79 32.07
CA PHE A 137 10.19 -15.49 30.66
C PHE A 137 8.70 -15.21 30.42
N TRP A 138 8.44 -14.36 29.44
CA TRP A 138 7.13 -13.78 29.13
C TRP A 138 6.89 -13.84 27.62
N LEU A 139 5.65 -13.67 27.18
CA LEU A 139 5.28 -13.70 25.77
C LEU A 139 4.62 -12.40 25.32
N LEU A 140 4.98 -11.94 24.12
CA LEU A 140 4.11 -11.10 23.29
C LEU A 140 3.49 -11.99 22.22
N CYS A 141 2.19 -12.18 22.29
CA CYS A 141 1.44 -13.03 21.37
C CYS A 141 0.81 -12.16 20.27
N TRP A 142 1.28 -12.29 19.03
CA TRP A 142 0.76 -11.47 17.93
C TRP A 142 -0.71 -11.77 17.61
N GLN A 143 -1.09 -13.04 17.49
CA GLN A 143 -2.43 -13.46 17.10
C GLN A 143 -3.24 -13.96 18.30
N ALA A 144 -4.50 -13.53 18.39
CA ALA A 144 -5.39 -13.96 19.47
C ALA A 144 -5.72 -15.47 19.38
N GLU A 145 -5.64 -16.03 18.17
CA GLU A 145 -5.82 -17.44 17.83
C GLU A 145 -4.79 -18.35 18.54
N TRP A 146 -3.66 -17.80 19.00
CA TRP A 146 -2.61 -18.54 19.72
C TRP A 146 -2.75 -18.45 21.24
N LEU A 147 -3.70 -17.66 21.78
CA LEU A 147 -3.92 -17.62 23.23
C LEU A 147 -4.31 -18.98 23.83
N PRO A 148 -5.11 -19.85 23.17
CA PRO A 148 -5.35 -21.21 23.66
C PRO A 148 -4.06 -22.03 23.84
N MET A 149 -3.10 -21.97 22.91
CA MET A 149 -1.83 -22.70 23.09
C MET A 149 -0.97 -22.12 24.23
N CYS A 150 -1.03 -20.80 24.46
CA CYS A 150 -0.39 -20.19 25.63
C CYS A 150 -1.02 -20.69 26.95
N ARG A 151 -2.34 -20.90 26.97
CA ARG A 151 -3.06 -21.48 28.11
C ARG A 151 -2.67 -22.94 28.33
N ASP A 152 -2.67 -23.75 27.29
CA ASP A 152 -2.28 -25.17 27.37
C ASP A 152 -0.82 -25.33 27.80
N ALA A 153 0.03 -24.37 27.41
CA ALA A 153 1.41 -24.30 27.85
C ALA A 153 1.59 -23.71 29.26
N GLY A 154 0.54 -23.27 29.95
CA GLY A 154 0.63 -22.74 31.32
C GLY A 154 1.42 -21.42 31.41
N VAL A 155 1.38 -20.59 30.36
CA VAL A 155 2.08 -19.30 30.31
C VAL A 155 1.16 -18.11 30.03
N ILE A 156 -0.17 -18.33 29.90
CA ILE A 156 -1.14 -17.30 29.54
C ILE A 156 -1.12 -16.08 30.48
N GLU A 157 -0.93 -16.30 31.79
CA GLU A 157 -0.81 -15.23 32.81
C GLU A 157 0.46 -14.39 32.66
N ARG A 158 1.38 -14.79 31.77
CA ARG A 158 2.62 -14.07 31.42
C ARG A 158 2.67 -13.74 29.93
N THR A 159 1.50 -13.68 29.31
CA THR A 159 1.31 -13.34 27.90
C THR A 159 0.60 -12.00 27.80
N LEU A 160 1.17 -11.12 26.98
CA LEU A 160 0.53 -9.91 26.50
C LEU A 160 0.02 -10.16 25.08
N LEU A 161 -1.24 -9.81 24.79
CA LEU A 161 -1.76 -9.82 23.42
C LEU A 161 -1.23 -8.59 22.67
N PHE A 162 -0.65 -8.80 21.49
CA PHE A 162 -0.08 -7.75 20.66
C PHE A 162 -0.71 -7.78 19.25
N PRO A 163 -1.94 -7.28 19.08
CA PRO A 163 -2.64 -7.27 17.79
C PRO A 163 -2.03 -6.21 16.87
N TYR A 164 -0.91 -6.58 16.24
CA TYR A 164 -0.18 -5.74 15.29
C TYR A 164 -1.10 -5.30 14.15
N GLY A 165 -1.03 -4.04 13.75
CA GLY A 165 -1.89 -3.50 12.69
C GLY A 165 -3.24 -2.92 13.14
N VAL A 166 -3.62 -3.06 14.43
CA VAL A 166 -4.97 -2.65 14.88
C VAL A 166 -5.12 -1.13 15.02
N ILE A 167 -4.11 -0.44 15.56
CA ILE A 167 -4.11 1.02 15.70
C ILE A 167 -3.80 1.65 14.34
N GLU A 168 -2.81 1.10 13.64
CA GLU A 168 -2.35 1.54 12.34
C GLU A 168 -1.86 0.34 11.55
N ALA A 169 -2.21 0.23 10.28
CA ALA A 169 -1.64 -0.80 9.41
C ALA A 169 -0.16 -0.51 9.13
N GLU A 170 0.69 -1.52 9.03
CA GLU A 170 2.09 -1.34 8.66
C GLU A 170 2.48 -2.35 7.57
N PRO A 171 3.15 -1.90 6.48
CA PRO A 171 3.39 -0.50 6.14
C PRO A 171 2.10 0.23 5.75
N SER A 172 1.91 1.46 6.25
CA SER A 172 0.91 2.38 5.71
C SER A 172 1.50 3.77 5.66
N TYR A 173 1.18 4.50 4.61
CA TYR A 173 1.59 5.90 4.57
C TYR A 173 0.69 6.72 5.48
N PRO A 174 1.24 7.80 6.04
CA PRO A 174 0.64 8.37 7.23
C PRO A 174 -0.66 9.11 6.90
N ALA A 175 -1.75 8.67 7.54
CA ALA A 175 -3.07 9.28 7.49
C ALA A 175 -3.83 8.95 8.78
N THR A 176 -4.63 9.88 9.29
CA THR A 176 -5.41 9.67 10.51
C THR A 176 -6.51 8.64 10.29
N ASN A 177 -6.47 7.55 11.05
CA ASN A 177 -7.56 6.57 11.07
C ASN A 177 -8.63 6.96 12.09
N VAL A 178 -9.89 6.90 11.67
CA VAL A 178 -11.07 7.16 12.52
C VAL A 178 -12.03 5.99 12.41
N ASP A 179 -11.74 4.95 13.20
CA ASP A 179 -12.56 3.75 13.31
C ASP A 179 -12.45 3.15 14.72
N VAL A 180 -13.09 3.81 15.68
CA VAL A 180 -13.17 3.32 17.07
C VAL A 180 -13.90 1.98 17.14
N GLY A 181 -14.81 1.70 16.18
CA GLY A 181 -15.53 0.43 16.09
C GLY A 181 -14.59 -0.76 15.95
N LYS A 182 -13.63 -0.70 15.02
CA LYS A 182 -12.63 -1.75 14.82
C LYS A 182 -11.80 -2.04 16.07
N LEU A 183 -11.43 -1.02 16.84
CA LEU A 183 -10.69 -1.22 18.10
C LEU A 183 -11.60 -1.81 19.19
N ARG A 184 -12.88 -1.40 19.24
CA ARG A 184 -13.86 -1.95 20.18
C ARG A 184 -14.02 -3.46 19.97
N GLU A 185 -14.14 -3.90 18.72
CA GLU A 185 -14.25 -5.31 18.37
C GLU A 185 -13.06 -6.13 18.88
N LEU A 186 -11.83 -5.61 18.79
CA LEU A 186 -10.66 -6.27 19.39
C LEU A 186 -10.85 -6.48 20.90
N PHE A 187 -11.24 -5.43 21.63
CA PHE A 187 -11.40 -5.52 23.08
C PHE A 187 -12.56 -6.45 23.48
N GLU A 188 -13.68 -6.43 22.76
CA GLU A 188 -14.85 -7.26 23.06
C GLU A 188 -14.66 -8.72 22.67
N LEU A 189 -14.12 -8.98 21.47
CA LEU A 189 -14.04 -10.31 20.91
C LEU A 189 -12.81 -11.07 21.37
N ARG A 190 -11.72 -10.37 21.72
CA ARG A 190 -10.43 -11.00 22.06
C ARG A 190 -10.05 -10.77 23.51
N VAL A 191 -9.94 -9.50 23.94
CA VAL A 191 -9.44 -9.17 25.29
C VAL A 191 -10.42 -9.59 26.38
N ALA A 192 -11.70 -9.22 26.26
CA ALA A 192 -12.72 -9.55 27.26
C ALA A 192 -12.99 -11.06 27.37
N LYS A 193 -12.73 -11.83 26.31
CA LYS A 193 -12.88 -13.29 26.30
C LYS A 193 -11.65 -14.05 26.79
N THR A 194 -10.56 -13.35 27.13
CA THR A 194 -9.35 -13.97 27.68
C THR A 194 -8.84 -13.13 28.84
N PRO A 195 -9.59 -13.07 29.97
CA PRO A 195 -9.21 -12.28 31.13
C PRO A 195 -7.89 -12.72 31.78
N GLU A 196 -7.36 -13.89 31.41
CA GLU A 196 -6.12 -14.45 31.96
C GLU A 196 -4.84 -13.81 31.37
N ILE A 197 -4.92 -13.08 30.25
CA ILE A 197 -3.73 -12.37 29.71
C ILE A 197 -3.32 -11.23 30.64
N ASP A 198 -2.02 -10.94 30.69
CA ASP A 198 -1.48 -9.86 31.53
C ASP A 198 -1.88 -8.46 31.02
N GLY A 199 -2.22 -8.36 29.73
CA GLY A 199 -2.57 -7.10 29.10
C GLY A 199 -2.49 -7.12 27.59
N VAL A 200 -2.52 -5.93 27.01
CA VAL A 200 -2.56 -5.70 25.56
C VAL A 200 -1.52 -4.64 25.20
N MET A 201 -0.83 -4.82 24.07
CA MET A 201 0.12 -3.86 23.53
C MET A 201 -0.27 -3.47 22.10
N GLY A 202 -0.15 -2.19 21.72
CA GLY A 202 -0.42 -1.72 20.37
C GLY A 202 0.84 -1.27 19.64
N ASN A 203 0.87 -1.42 18.31
CA ASN A 203 1.91 -0.88 17.43
C ASN A 203 1.32 0.36 16.74
N VAL A 204 2.14 1.38 16.59
CA VAL A 204 1.80 2.59 15.85
C VAL A 204 3.08 3.21 15.29
N GLN A 205 3.11 3.44 13.99
CA GLN A 205 4.24 4.02 13.27
C GLN A 205 4.16 5.56 13.24
N SER A 206 2.95 6.10 13.10
CA SER A 206 2.67 7.54 13.06
C SER A 206 1.78 7.99 14.25
N PRO A 207 2.26 7.86 15.50
CA PRO A 207 1.43 8.07 16.70
C PRO A 207 0.71 9.42 16.76
N LEU A 208 1.30 10.46 16.19
CA LEU A 208 0.71 11.81 16.15
C LEU A 208 -0.51 11.90 15.23
N LEU A 209 -0.58 11.07 14.17
CA LEU A 209 -1.72 11.03 13.28
C LEU A 209 -2.80 10.06 13.76
N GLN A 210 -2.41 9.06 14.55
CA GLN A 210 -3.32 8.03 15.06
C GLN A 210 -3.92 8.36 16.43
N PHE A 211 -3.95 9.64 16.84
CA PHE A 211 -4.48 10.00 18.16
C PHE A 211 -5.88 9.44 18.45
N PRO A 212 -6.85 9.45 17.53
CA PRO A 212 -8.15 8.82 17.77
C PRO A 212 -8.02 7.37 18.25
N HIS A 213 -7.23 6.56 17.54
CA HIS A 213 -7.01 5.15 17.88
C HIS A 213 -6.14 4.98 19.13
N VAL A 214 -5.02 5.69 19.24
CA VAL A 214 -4.12 5.61 20.40
C VAL A 214 -4.85 6.00 21.69
N TYR A 215 -5.63 7.09 21.66
CA TYR A 215 -6.42 7.54 22.80
C TYR A 215 -7.50 6.52 23.19
N TYR A 216 -8.28 6.03 22.22
CA TYR A 216 -9.28 5.00 22.51
C TYR A 216 -8.63 3.72 23.04
N PHE A 217 -7.57 3.22 22.40
CA PHE A 217 -6.88 1.99 22.77
C PHE A 217 -6.40 2.04 24.22
N THR A 218 -5.73 3.13 24.59
CA THR A 218 -5.20 3.31 25.95
C THR A 218 -6.31 3.51 26.98
N ALA A 219 -7.36 4.28 26.66
CA ALA A 219 -8.50 4.47 27.56
C ALA A 219 -9.29 3.17 27.79
N ALA A 220 -9.53 2.39 26.73
CA ALA A 220 -10.22 1.10 26.78
C ALA A 220 -9.41 0.00 27.49
N MET A 221 -8.09 0.10 27.46
CA MET A 221 -7.18 -0.76 28.23
C MET A 221 -7.26 -0.44 29.73
N CYS A 222 -7.28 0.84 30.10
CA CYS A 222 -7.32 1.29 31.49
C CYS A 222 -8.70 1.20 32.15
N ASP A 223 -9.78 1.42 31.40
CA ASP A 223 -11.16 1.38 31.90
C ASP A 223 -12.06 0.57 30.97
N ALA A 224 -12.50 -0.59 31.45
CA ALA A 224 -13.39 -1.47 30.71
C ALA A 224 -14.74 -0.81 30.37
N LYS A 225 -15.22 0.15 31.18
CA LYS A 225 -16.45 0.88 30.89
C LYS A 225 -16.28 1.85 29.72
N TYR A 226 -15.07 2.37 29.52
CA TYR A 226 -14.77 3.30 28.43
C TYR A 226 -14.94 2.65 27.05
N ARG A 227 -14.86 1.32 26.97
CA ARG A 227 -15.09 0.56 25.73
C ARG A 227 -16.45 0.85 25.10
N ASN A 228 -17.45 1.19 25.92
CA ASN A 228 -18.83 1.48 25.51
C ASN A 228 -19.06 2.92 25.03
N ARG A 229 -18.06 3.81 25.10
CA ARG A 229 -18.18 5.20 24.62
C ARG A 229 -18.39 5.22 23.10
N SER A 230 -19.23 6.14 22.61
CA SER A 230 -19.43 6.32 21.17
C SER A 230 -18.17 6.92 20.52
N GLU A 231 -17.98 6.72 19.22
CA GLU A 231 -16.85 7.31 18.49
C GLU A 231 -16.82 8.84 18.62
N LYS A 232 -17.99 9.48 18.58
CA LYS A 232 -18.13 10.92 18.81
C LYS A 232 -17.67 11.35 20.21
N ASP A 233 -18.09 10.62 21.25
CA ASP A 233 -17.69 10.96 22.62
C ASP A 233 -16.19 10.80 22.84
N VAL A 234 -15.60 9.74 22.27
CA VAL A 234 -14.15 9.49 22.33
C VAL A 234 -13.38 10.65 21.68
N LEU A 235 -13.83 11.11 20.50
CA LEU A 235 -13.21 12.23 19.80
C LEU A 235 -13.42 13.56 20.53
N LEU A 236 -14.56 13.77 21.19
CA LEU A 236 -14.81 14.94 22.02
C LEU A 236 -13.88 14.98 23.24
N ASP A 237 -13.70 13.83 23.91
CA ASP A 237 -12.82 13.69 25.07
C ASP A 237 -11.35 13.93 24.65
N LEU A 238 -10.88 13.29 23.57
CA LEU A 238 -9.56 13.54 22.96
C LEU A 238 -9.37 15.02 22.63
N SER A 239 -10.33 15.61 21.92
CA SER A 239 -10.26 17.01 21.49
C SER A 239 -10.22 17.96 22.68
N GLY A 240 -10.92 17.64 23.77
CA GLY A 240 -10.85 18.39 25.02
C GLY A 240 -9.46 18.33 25.69
N HIS A 241 -8.72 17.24 25.52
CA HIS A 241 -7.33 17.17 25.98
C HIS A 241 -6.35 17.98 25.12
N LEU A 242 -6.73 18.37 23.90
CA LEU A 242 -5.94 19.19 22.99
C LEU A 242 -6.32 20.67 23.10
N TYR A 243 -7.56 21.01 22.75
CA TYR A 243 -8.11 22.37 22.67
C TYR A 243 -9.53 22.42 23.28
N PRO A 244 -9.68 22.53 24.62
CA PRO A 244 -10.95 22.52 25.33
C PRO A 244 -12.02 23.45 24.75
N GLU A 245 -11.67 24.68 24.40
CA GLU A 245 -12.60 25.70 23.92
C GLU A 245 -13.13 25.41 22.50
N HIS A 246 -12.41 24.60 21.72
CA HIS A 246 -12.77 24.22 20.34
C HIS A 246 -12.96 22.71 20.17
N ARG A 247 -13.18 21.97 21.26
CA ARG A 247 -13.26 20.50 21.24
C ARG A 247 -14.32 19.94 20.31
N GLN A 248 -15.44 20.67 20.15
CA GLN A 248 -16.53 20.25 19.26
C GLN A 248 -16.09 20.32 17.80
N LEU A 249 -15.56 21.47 17.37
CA LEU A 249 -15.05 21.66 16.01
C LEU A 249 -13.97 20.62 15.67
N LEU A 250 -13.03 20.37 16.59
CA LEU A 250 -11.96 19.41 16.34
C LEU A 250 -12.49 17.96 16.23
N ALA A 251 -13.44 17.58 17.08
CA ALA A 251 -14.09 16.27 16.99
C ALA A 251 -14.89 16.11 15.68
N ASP A 252 -15.58 17.17 15.25
CA ASP A 252 -16.31 17.19 13.99
C ASP A 252 -15.35 17.11 12.79
N CYS A 253 -14.19 17.76 12.85
CA CYS A 253 -13.13 17.62 11.84
C CYS A 253 -12.60 16.18 11.76
N PHE A 254 -12.32 15.51 12.89
CA PHE A 254 -11.91 14.11 12.87
C PHE A 254 -13.00 13.22 12.24
N LEU A 255 -14.27 13.38 12.63
CA LEU A 255 -15.37 12.61 12.03
C LEU A 255 -15.52 12.88 10.53
N ALA A 256 -15.31 14.12 10.11
CA ALA A 256 -15.45 14.54 8.72
C ALA A 256 -14.39 13.94 7.77
N LEU A 257 -13.27 13.40 8.29
CA LEU A 257 -12.35 12.59 7.48
C LEU A 257 -13.03 11.35 6.84
N LYS A 258 -14.17 10.91 7.40
CA LYS A 258 -15.01 9.82 6.86
C LYS A 258 -16.17 10.31 6.00
N ALA A 259 -16.46 11.62 6.02
CA ALA A 259 -17.62 12.16 5.34
C ALA A 259 -17.42 12.15 3.82
N PRO A 260 -18.47 11.84 3.03
CA PRO A 260 -18.41 11.94 1.58
C PRO A 260 -18.59 13.40 1.12
N ASP A 261 -19.38 14.22 1.82
CA ASP A 261 -19.68 15.59 1.37
C ASP A 261 -18.44 16.49 1.39
N HIS A 262 -17.90 16.79 0.21
CA HIS A 262 -16.69 17.59 0.08
C HIS A 262 -16.86 19.04 0.54
N ALA A 263 -18.07 19.61 0.43
CA ALA A 263 -18.33 21.00 0.83
C ALA A 263 -18.38 21.11 2.35
N TYR A 264 -19.03 20.15 3.02
CA TYR A 264 -19.02 20.03 4.47
C TYR A 264 -17.60 19.87 5.03
N VAL A 265 -16.80 18.96 4.43
CA VAL A 265 -15.40 18.75 4.83
C VAL A 265 -14.58 20.03 4.64
N GLN A 266 -14.74 20.72 3.51
CA GLN A 266 -14.04 21.97 3.24
C GLN A 266 -14.41 23.07 4.24
N SER A 267 -15.70 23.23 4.56
CA SER A 267 -16.16 24.24 5.53
C SER A 267 -15.50 24.04 6.90
N LEU A 268 -15.46 22.80 7.40
CA LEU A 268 -14.80 22.51 8.68
C LEU A 268 -13.28 22.73 8.62
N ALA A 269 -12.65 22.40 7.49
CA ALA A 269 -11.24 22.65 7.27
C ALA A 269 -10.93 24.15 7.34
N ASP A 270 -11.75 24.98 6.69
CA ASP A 270 -11.59 26.43 6.66
C ASP A 270 -11.83 27.07 8.03
N ASP A 271 -12.84 26.59 8.77
CA ASP A 271 -13.11 27.04 10.14
C ASP A 271 -11.92 26.74 11.07
N LEU A 272 -11.38 25.52 11.02
CA LEU A 272 -10.23 25.13 11.82
C LEU A 272 -8.95 25.86 11.39
N ASP A 273 -8.70 26.01 10.09
CA ASP A 273 -7.56 26.76 9.56
C ASP A 273 -7.63 28.23 9.99
N GLY A 274 -8.82 28.84 9.97
CA GLY A 274 -9.04 30.19 10.47
C GLY A 274 -8.59 30.37 11.93
N LEU A 275 -8.86 29.38 12.79
CA LEU A 275 -8.37 29.39 14.17
C LEU A 275 -6.86 29.22 14.26
N VAL A 276 -6.28 28.32 13.45
CA VAL A 276 -4.83 28.07 13.42
C VAL A 276 -4.06 29.31 12.96
N GLN A 277 -4.46 29.93 11.84
CA GLN A 277 -3.77 31.10 11.28
C GLN A 277 -3.85 32.32 12.20
N GLN A 278 -4.93 32.46 12.94
CA GLN A 278 -5.13 33.58 13.88
C GLN A 278 -4.58 33.28 15.28
N ASP A 279 -4.02 32.09 15.50
CA ASP A 279 -3.59 31.58 16.82
C ASP A 279 -4.70 31.68 17.88
N LYS A 280 -5.93 31.33 17.48
CA LYS A 280 -7.15 31.37 18.30
C LYS A 280 -7.62 29.98 18.73
N LEU A 281 -6.70 29.04 18.95
CA LEU A 281 -7.03 27.69 19.44
C LEU A 281 -7.41 27.64 20.93
N GLY A 282 -7.42 28.78 21.61
CA GLY A 282 -7.83 28.89 23.00
C GLY A 282 -6.78 28.40 23.99
N ARG A 283 -7.22 27.96 25.17
CA ARG A 283 -6.32 27.45 26.20
C ARG A 283 -5.90 26.05 25.79
N LEU A 284 -4.65 25.69 26.04
CA LEU A 284 -4.18 24.34 25.74
C LEU A 284 -4.62 23.34 26.80
N GLY A 285 -5.19 22.22 26.34
CA GLY A 285 -5.48 21.05 27.16
C GLY A 285 -4.19 20.33 27.61
N ILE A 286 -4.32 19.24 28.36
CA ILE A 286 -3.14 18.53 28.90
C ILE A 286 -2.20 18.00 27.81
N PHE A 287 -2.74 17.44 26.72
CA PHE A 287 -1.95 16.94 25.60
C PHE A 287 -1.33 18.09 24.81
N GLY A 288 -2.13 19.12 24.52
CA GLY A 288 -1.65 20.33 23.83
C GLY A 288 -0.46 21.00 24.54
N ARG A 289 -0.43 20.97 25.88
CA ARG A 289 0.66 21.56 26.68
C ARG A 289 1.90 20.68 26.86
N LYS A 290 1.77 19.36 26.76
CA LYS A 290 2.79 18.43 27.27
C LYS A 290 3.39 17.52 26.21
N LEU A 291 2.70 17.28 25.10
CA LEU A 291 3.15 16.33 24.08
C LEU A 291 3.88 17.00 22.91
N PHE A 292 3.59 18.26 22.62
CA PHE A 292 4.07 18.90 21.39
C PHE A 292 4.97 20.10 21.67
N PRO A 293 6.05 20.27 20.87
CA PRO A 293 6.86 21.49 20.92
C PRO A 293 6.11 22.69 20.33
N ASP A 294 5.22 22.47 19.36
CA ASP A 294 4.29 23.47 18.82
C ASP A 294 2.86 23.01 19.10
N HIS A 295 2.08 23.82 19.81
CA HIS A 295 0.71 23.48 20.17
C HIS A 295 -0.24 23.39 18.98
N ARG A 296 0.13 23.91 17.81
CA ARG A 296 -0.71 23.94 16.60
C ARG A 296 -0.59 22.69 15.75
N ILE A 297 0.43 21.84 15.98
CA ILE A 297 0.81 20.77 15.06
C ILE A 297 -0.34 19.80 14.76
N VAL A 298 -1.18 19.47 15.75
CA VAL A 298 -2.31 18.56 15.57
C VAL A 298 -3.41 19.21 14.71
N ALA A 299 -3.77 20.46 15.01
CA ALA A 299 -4.75 21.19 14.22
C ALA A 299 -4.27 21.44 12.78
N GLN A 300 -3.00 21.82 12.60
CA GLN A 300 -2.39 22.01 11.28
C GLN A 300 -2.39 20.73 10.45
N ALA A 301 -1.96 19.61 11.04
CA ALA A 301 -1.98 18.32 10.35
C ALA A 301 -3.41 17.90 9.98
N LEU A 302 -4.38 18.13 10.86
CA LEU A 302 -5.79 17.82 10.58
C LEU A 302 -6.37 18.71 9.47
N VAL A 303 -6.07 20.01 9.46
CA VAL A 303 -6.47 20.93 8.38
C VAL A 303 -5.97 20.44 7.03
N LEU A 304 -4.69 20.09 6.93
CA LEU A 304 -4.10 19.62 5.68
C LEU A 304 -4.75 18.31 5.20
N GLN A 305 -4.97 17.34 6.09
CA GLN A 305 -5.70 16.11 5.74
C GLN A 305 -7.14 16.38 5.32
N MET A 306 -7.82 17.32 5.97
CA MET A 306 -9.20 17.68 5.64
C MET A 306 -9.30 18.36 4.27
N LYS A 307 -8.40 19.29 3.95
CA LYS A 307 -8.31 19.90 2.62
C LYS A 307 -8.05 18.86 1.54
N PHE A 308 -7.11 17.95 1.80
CA PHE A 308 -6.84 16.84 0.89
C PHE A 308 -8.04 15.89 0.74
N ARG A 309 -8.73 15.55 1.83
CA ARG A 309 -9.99 14.77 1.81
C ARG A 309 -11.06 15.47 0.98
N ALA A 310 -11.28 16.76 1.18
CA ALA A 310 -12.26 17.54 0.43
C ALA A 310 -11.94 17.56 -1.07
N ALA A 311 -10.68 17.83 -1.44
CA ALA A 311 -10.26 17.83 -2.84
C ALA A 311 -10.42 16.44 -3.50
N ARG A 312 -10.11 15.36 -2.75
CA ARG A 312 -10.30 13.98 -3.20
C ARG A 312 -11.76 13.64 -3.45
N GLU A 313 -12.65 13.98 -2.52
CA GLU A 313 -14.10 13.72 -2.66
C GLU A 313 -14.71 14.58 -3.76
N ARG A 314 -14.29 15.85 -3.89
CA ARG A 314 -14.69 16.73 -4.98
C ARG A 314 -14.29 16.15 -6.34
N LEU A 315 -13.04 15.69 -6.48
CA LEU A 315 -12.58 15.01 -7.69
C LEU A 315 -13.45 13.77 -7.97
N ALA A 316 -13.71 12.93 -6.97
CA ALA A 316 -14.51 11.71 -7.15
C ALA A 316 -15.98 11.96 -7.53
N GLN A 317 -16.57 13.07 -7.07
CA GLN A 317 -18.00 13.38 -7.25
C GLN A 317 -18.27 14.25 -8.48
N VAL A 318 -17.43 15.26 -8.71
CA VAL A 318 -17.61 16.24 -9.80
C VAL A 318 -17.11 15.68 -11.13
N LEU A 319 -16.00 14.92 -11.11
CA LEU A 319 -15.48 14.29 -12.31
C LEU A 319 -16.46 13.22 -12.79
N THR A 320 -17.22 13.55 -13.83
CA THR A 320 -18.14 12.67 -14.55
C THR A 320 -17.68 12.55 -16.00
N ALA A 321 -18.15 11.55 -16.75
CA ALA A 321 -17.85 11.46 -18.17
C ALA A 321 -19.09 11.92 -18.97
N PRO A 322 -19.00 12.95 -19.84
CA PRO A 322 -17.84 13.79 -20.13
C PRO A 322 -17.70 14.99 -19.17
N THR A 323 -16.47 15.28 -18.71
CA THR A 323 -16.10 16.55 -18.06
C THR A 323 -15.23 17.37 -19.01
N PRO A 324 -15.43 18.69 -19.18
CA PRO A 324 -14.56 19.51 -20.01
C PRO A 324 -13.09 19.44 -19.58
N ALA A 325 -12.14 19.40 -20.53
CA ALA A 325 -10.72 19.25 -20.22
C ALA A 325 -10.17 20.31 -19.24
N ALA A 326 -10.63 21.57 -19.36
CA ALA A 326 -10.26 22.63 -18.43
C ALA A 326 -10.72 22.35 -16.99
N GLU A 327 -11.90 21.74 -16.83
CA GLU A 327 -12.44 21.36 -15.52
C GLU A 327 -11.74 20.12 -14.96
N CYS A 328 -11.42 19.13 -15.80
CA CYS A 328 -10.55 18.00 -15.42
C CYS A 328 -9.20 18.49 -14.86
N ARG A 329 -8.56 19.43 -15.56
CA ARG A 329 -7.29 20.04 -15.14
C ARG A 329 -7.45 20.75 -13.81
N ARG A 330 -8.51 21.55 -13.63
CA ARG A 330 -8.78 22.27 -12.37
C ARG A 330 -8.98 21.31 -11.19
N LEU A 331 -9.76 20.25 -11.36
CA LEU A 331 -10.00 19.24 -10.31
C LEU A 331 -8.72 18.46 -9.95
N LEU A 332 -7.91 18.10 -10.95
CA LEU A 332 -6.62 17.45 -10.73
C LEU A 332 -5.63 18.38 -10.02
N GLN A 333 -5.59 19.65 -10.41
CA GLN A 333 -4.75 20.65 -9.77
C GLN A 333 -5.12 20.83 -8.30
N ASP A 334 -6.40 21.03 -7.98
CA ASP A 334 -6.88 21.15 -6.59
C ASP A 334 -6.51 19.91 -5.75
N TYR A 335 -6.66 18.71 -6.33
CA TYR A 335 -6.33 17.44 -5.68
C TYR A 335 -4.82 17.29 -5.39
N PHE A 336 -3.98 17.54 -6.39
CA PHE A 336 -2.53 17.39 -6.24
C PHE A 336 -1.90 18.50 -5.41
N ASP A 337 -2.41 19.73 -5.47
CA ASP A 337 -1.96 20.83 -4.61
C ASP A 337 -2.19 20.48 -3.13
N ALA A 338 -3.38 20.01 -2.78
CA ALA A 338 -3.69 19.59 -1.41
C ALA A 338 -2.89 18.36 -0.96
N TYR A 339 -2.60 17.42 -1.87
CA TYR A 339 -1.72 16.28 -1.58
C TYR A 339 -0.28 16.74 -1.28
N LEU A 340 0.27 17.62 -2.12
CA LEU A 340 1.63 18.12 -1.98
C LEU A 340 1.78 18.97 -0.71
N ASP A 341 0.79 19.83 -0.40
CA ASP A 341 0.75 20.58 0.86
C ASP A 341 0.78 19.63 2.08
N TRP A 342 0.02 18.53 2.04
CA TRP A 342 0.02 17.52 3.10
C TRP A 342 1.37 16.80 3.22
N ASP A 343 1.89 16.24 2.12
CA ASP A 343 3.09 15.43 2.14
C ASP A 343 4.35 16.27 2.45
N MET A 344 4.49 17.44 1.83
CA MET A 344 5.67 18.30 2.02
C MET A 344 5.73 18.93 3.40
N ALA A 345 4.59 19.22 4.05
CA ALA A 345 4.58 19.73 5.42
C ALA A 345 5.17 18.75 6.45
N HIS A 346 5.15 17.44 6.15
CA HIS A 346 5.62 16.40 7.07
C HIS A 346 6.88 15.67 6.58
N GLY A 347 7.16 15.70 5.28
CA GLY A 347 8.31 15.02 4.68
C GLY A 347 8.15 13.51 4.57
N TRP A 348 6.92 12.99 4.48
CA TRP A 348 6.65 11.54 4.45
C TRP A 348 7.29 10.85 3.24
N HIS A 349 7.33 11.51 2.09
CA HIS A 349 8.09 11.07 0.92
C HIS A 349 9.58 10.79 1.20
N GLY A 350 10.19 11.47 2.18
CA GLY A 350 11.58 11.22 2.55
C GLY A 350 11.78 9.88 3.24
N LEU A 351 10.73 9.37 3.90
CA LEU A 351 10.72 8.08 4.56
C LEU A 351 10.32 6.95 3.61
N TRP A 352 9.24 7.15 2.86
CA TRP A 352 8.63 6.10 2.03
C TRP A 352 9.16 6.08 0.60
N GLY A 353 9.71 7.20 0.13
CA GLY A 353 9.94 7.42 -1.30
C GLY A 353 8.63 7.76 -2.03
N TRP A 354 8.77 8.26 -3.24
CA TRP A 354 7.64 8.63 -4.11
C TRP A 354 6.95 7.40 -4.73
N ASP A 355 7.71 6.32 -4.96
CA ASP A 355 7.22 5.13 -5.66
C ASP A 355 6.44 4.18 -4.74
N ALA A 356 6.65 4.25 -3.42
CA ALA A 356 6.05 3.32 -2.46
C ALA A 356 4.63 3.69 -2.07
N TRP A 357 4.19 4.93 -2.35
CA TRP A 357 2.85 5.38 -1.99
C TRP A 357 2.17 6.16 -3.12
N PRO A 358 1.53 5.46 -4.07
CA PRO A 358 0.56 6.10 -4.90
C PRO A 358 -0.69 6.30 -4.04
N MET A 359 -0.88 7.48 -3.43
CA MET A 359 -2.26 7.98 -3.31
C MET A 359 -2.73 8.21 -4.73
N GLY A 360 -3.13 7.10 -5.36
CA GLY A 360 -3.61 7.08 -6.71
C GLY A 360 -4.87 7.91 -6.80
N LEU A 361 -5.31 8.09 -8.03
CA LEU A 361 -6.59 8.72 -8.29
C LEU A 361 -7.72 7.98 -7.55
N PRO A 362 -8.79 8.68 -7.10
CA PRO A 362 -9.97 8.03 -6.57
C PRO A 362 -10.48 6.93 -7.50
N ALA A 363 -11.21 5.95 -6.96
CA ALA A 363 -11.76 4.87 -7.75
C ALA A 363 -12.53 5.41 -8.97
N LYS A 364 -12.27 4.83 -10.16
CA LYS A 364 -12.81 5.24 -11.47
C LYS A 364 -12.37 6.61 -11.99
N ALA A 365 -11.63 7.43 -11.23
CA ALA A 365 -11.23 8.74 -11.72
C ALA A 365 -10.28 8.64 -12.93
N ALA A 366 -9.38 7.64 -12.96
CA ALA A 366 -8.54 7.41 -14.13
C ALA A 366 -9.34 7.12 -15.41
N GLU A 367 -10.38 6.28 -15.32
CA GLU A 367 -11.30 5.95 -16.42
C GLU A 367 -12.06 7.19 -16.89
N ARG A 368 -12.63 7.95 -15.95
CA ARG A 368 -13.40 9.17 -16.28
C ARG A 368 -12.53 10.27 -16.87
N LEU A 369 -11.29 10.41 -16.41
CA LEU A 369 -10.31 11.32 -17.00
C LEU A 369 -9.94 10.88 -18.42
N ALA A 370 -9.71 9.58 -18.64
CA ALA A 370 -9.43 9.05 -19.96
C ALA A 370 -10.60 9.32 -20.94
N ASP A 371 -11.83 9.06 -20.51
CA ASP A 371 -13.03 9.32 -21.32
C ASP A 371 -13.24 10.83 -21.59
N SER A 372 -12.91 11.68 -20.63
CA SER A 372 -13.11 13.13 -20.72
C SER A 372 -12.02 13.86 -21.51
N LEU A 373 -10.76 13.43 -21.36
CA LEU A 373 -9.61 13.98 -22.08
C LEU A 373 -9.49 13.39 -23.48
N GLY A 374 -10.02 12.18 -23.70
CA GLY A 374 -10.05 11.52 -24.99
C GLY A 374 -8.77 10.76 -25.28
N ASP A 375 -7.94 11.31 -26.17
CA ASP A 375 -6.79 10.61 -26.72
C ASP A 375 -5.49 10.85 -25.92
N ARG A 376 -4.44 10.12 -26.29
CA ARG A 376 -3.13 10.20 -25.63
C ARG A 376 -2.49 11.60 -25.73
N PRO A 377 -2.50 12.29 -26.89
CA PRO A 377 -2.05 13.68 -26.97
C PRO A 377 -2.76 14.63 -26.00
N ALA A 378 -4.09 14.57 -25.90
CA ALA A 378 -4.85 15.43 -25.00
C ALA A 378 -4.56 15.13 -23.52
N VAL A 379 -4.44 13.85 -23.15
CA VAL A 379 -3.98 13.46 -21.81
C VAL A 379 -2.58 14.01 -21.53
N ASN A 380 -1.64 13.87 -22.46
CA ASN A 380 -0.28 14.37 -22.30
C ASN A 380 -0.25 15.90 -22.11
N ALA A 381 -1.00 16.65 -22.93
CA ALA A 381 -1.08 18.10 -22.84
C ALA A 381 -1.64 18.55 -21.47
N CYS A 382 -2.73 17.91 -21.01
CA CYS A 382 -3.33 18.18 -19.70
C CYS A 382 -2.31 18.00 -18.57
N PHE A 383 -1.56 16.89 -18.56
CA PHE A 383 -0.58 16.62 -17.50
C PHE A 383 0.69 17.48 -17.60
N GLU A 384 1.09 17.92 -18.79
CA GLU A 384 2.19 18.87 -18.97
C GLU A 384 1.84 20.24 -18.37
N GLU A 385 0.64 20.74 -18.65
CA GLU A 385 0.14 21.99 -18.06
C GLU A 385 0.01 21.89 -16.53
N LEU A 386 -0.44 20.74 -16.02
CA LEU A 386 -0.47 20.48 -14.57
C LEU A 386 0.92 20.53 -13.95
N SER A 387 1.93 19.91 -14.58
CA SER A 387 3.32 19.95 -14.12
C SER A 387 3.81 21.39 -13.99
N GLN A 388 3.60 22.20 -15.03
CA GLN A 388 4.01 23.61 -15.04
C GLN A 388 3.30 24.42 -13.95
N SER A 389 1.98 24.24 -13.79
CA SER A 389 1.22 24.98 -12.79
C SER A 389 1.59 24.59 -11.35
N LEU A 390 1.77 23.30 -11.06
CA LEU A 390 2.10 22.83 -9.70
C LEU A 390 3.56 23.15 -9.34
N ALA A 391 4.48 23.06 -10.30
CA ALA A 391 5.89 23.40 -10.10
C ALA A 391 6.14 24.90 -9.83
N ALA A 392 5.13 25.77 -10.03
CA ALA A 392 5.20 27.17 -9.61
C ALA A 392 5.14 27.35 -8.09
N ARG A 393 4.61 26.35 -7.35
CA ARG A 393 4.44 26.39 -5.88
C ARG A 393 5.23 25.30 -5.16
N HIS A 394 5.42 24.16 -5.81
CA HIS A 394 6.01 22.96 -5.22
C HIS A 394 7.32 22.57 -5.90
N ASP A 395 8.11 21.74 -5.23
CA ASP A 395 9.31 21.16 -5.83
C ASP A 395 8.96 20.34 -7.09
N LYS A 396 9.66 20.59 -8.20
CA LYS A 396 9.35 19.94 -9.49
C LYS A 396 9.47 18.42 -9.43
N LYS A 397 10.42 17.87 -8.67
CA LYS A 397 10.58 16.43 -8.54
C LYS A 397 9.42 15.82 -7.75
N ALA A 398 8.99 16.48 -6.67
CA ALA A 398 7.79 16.08 -5.92
C ALA A 398 6.53 16.09 -6.80
N VAL A 399 6.37 17.10 -7.65
CA VAL A 399 5.25 17.18 -8.62
C VAL A 399 5.32 16.05 -9.65
N ASP A 400 6.43 15.94 -10.39
CA ASP A 400 6.51 15.05 -11.54
C ASP A 400 6.53 13.58 -11.13
N VAL A 401 7.35 13.23 -10.12
CA VAL A 401 7.54 11.85 -9.68
C VAL A 401 6.51 11.47 -8.61
N GLY A 402 6.28 12.38 -7.65
CA GLY A 402 5.45 12.09 -6.47
C GLY A 402 3.98 11.95 -6.74
N CYS A 403 3.42 12.65 -7.74
CA CYS A 403 1.99 12.60 -8.00
C CYS A 403 1.58 12.50 -9.48
N LEU A 404 2.21 13.24 -10.39
CA LEU A 404 1.75 13.30 -11.78
C LEU A 404 2.07 12.05 -12.59
N ALA A 405 3.30 11.53 -12.51
CA ALA A 405 3.70 10.34 -13.25
C ALA A 405 2.77 9.12 -13.00
N PRO A 406 2.53 8.66 -11.76
CA PRO A 406 1.68 7.49 -11.52
C PRO A 406 0.23 7.71 -11.98
N ALA A 407 -0.32 8.91 -11.76
CA ALA A 407 -1.67 9.24 -12.22
C ALA A 407 -1.75 9.29 -13.76
N LYS A 408 -0.77 9.89 -14.43
CA LYS A 408 -0.67 9.95 -15.88
C LYS A 408 -0.59 8.56 -16.49
N VAL A 409 0.23 7.66 -15.93
CA VAL A 409 0.32 6.27 -16.38
C VAL A 409 -1.06 5.58 -16.27
N ALA A 410 -1.75 5.75 -15.14
CA ALA A 410 -3.08 5.16 -14.95
C ALA A 410 -4.12 5.69 -15.96
N VAL A 411 -4.12 6.99 -16.26
CA VAL A 411 -5.04 7.59 -17.25
C VAL A 411 -4.68 7.15 -18.68
N LEU A 412 -3.39 7.18 -19.05
CA LEU A 412 -2.94 6.76 -20.39
C LEU A 412 -3.17 5.28 -20.68
N ALA A 413 -3.23 4.44 -19.64
CA ALA A 413 -3.59 3.03 -19.75
C ALA A 413 -5.09 2.81 -20.08
N LEU A 414 -5.91 3.86 -19.99
CA LEU A 414 -7.35 3.84 -20.26
C LEU A 414 -7.75 4.81 -21.38
N ALA A 415 -6.85 5.70 -21.80
CA ALA A 415 -7.08 6.68 -22.85
C ALA A 415 -7.48 6.01 -24.17
N ARG A 416 -8.40 6.66 -24.89
CA ARG A 416 -8.90 6.13 -26.16
C ARG A 416 -7.79 6.08 -27.20
N VAL A 417 -7.71 4.94 -27.89
CA VAL A 417 -6.92 4.82 -29.10
C VAL A 417 -7.72 5.44 -30.25
N VAL A 418 -7.07 6.34 -30.97
CA VAL A 418 -7.62 6.93 -32.20
C VAL A 418 -6.73 6.48 -33.35
N SER A 419 -7.31 5.73 -34.27
CA SER A 419 -6.68 5.18 -35.46
C SER A 419 -7.71 4.99 -36.57
N LEU A 420 -7.29 4.54 -37.75
CA LEU A 420 -8.22 4.21 -38.83
C LEU A 420 -9.11 3.02 -38.48
N ALA A 421 -8.70 2.14 -37.57
CA ALA A 421 -9.47 0.97 -37.16
C ALA A 421 -10.84 1.33 -36.57
N GLN A 422 -10.94 2.42 -35.81
CA GLN A 422 -12.20 2.87 -35.19
C GLN A 422 -13.25 3.34 -36.22
N LYS A 423 -12.85 3.53 -37.50
CA LYS A 423 -13.76 3.83 -38.62
C LYS A 423 -14.21 2.58 -39.39
N ALA A 424 -13.70 1.40 -39.02
CA ALA A 424 -14.05 0.16 -39.66
C ALA A 424 -15.24 -0.52 -38.97
N THR A 425 -16.01 -1.28 -39.73
CA THR A 425 -16.88 -2.32 -39.18
C THR A 425 -16.02 -3.55 -38.88
N ALA A 426 -16.02 -4.00 -37.63
CA ALA A 426 -15.35 -5.23 -37.23
C ALA A 426 -16.29 -6.43 -37.32
N THR A 427 -15.83 -7.51 -37.96
CA THR A 427 -16.51 -8.81 -38.01
C THR A 427 -15.51 -9.93 -37.76
N ALA A 428 -15.98 -11.12 -37.41
CA ALA A 428 -15.08 -12.24 -37.12
C ALA A 428 -15.67 -13.58 -37.52
N SER A 429 -14.80 -14.59 -37.66
CA SER A 429 -15.20 -15.96 -37.98
C SER A 429 -16.00 -16.63 -36.88
N VAL A 430 -15.71 -16.29 -35.63
CA VAL A 430 -16.30 -16.89 -34.42
C VAL A 430 -16.50 -15.80 -33.38
N SER A 431 -17.61 -15.88 -32.66
CA SER A 431 -17.89 -15.08 -31.46
C SER A 431 -18.69 -15.96 -30.50
N ALA A 432 -18.01 -16.55 -29.51
CA ALA A 432 -18.61 -17.55 -28.62
C ALA A 432 -19.80 -16.99 -27.81
N ASP A 433 -19.72 -15.72 -27.43
CA ASP A 433 -20.80 -14.96 -26.81
C ASP A 433 -20.79 -13.52 -27.36
N PRO A 434 -21.52 -13.26 -28.46
CA PRO A 434 -21.56 -11.93 -29.08
C PRO A 434 -22.13 -10.83 -28.18
N THR A 435 -22.88 -11.19 -27.12
CA THR A 435 -23.44 -10.20 -26.18
C THR A 435 -22.38 -9.69 -25.21
N ARG A 436 -21.37 -10.51 -24.93
CA ARG A 436 -20.28 -10.19 -24.01
C ARG A 436 -18.98 -9.79 -24.73
N TYR A 437 -18.74 -10.33 -25.92
CA TYR A 437 -17.50 -10.20 -26.69
C TYR A 437 -17.80 -9.88 -28.15
N ALA A 438 -18.46 -8.77 -28.44
CA ALA A 438 -18.72 -8.36 -29.81
C ALA A 438 -17.41 -8.04 -30.57
N PRO A 439 -17.24 -8.40 -31.86
CA PRO A 439 -16.06 -8.04 -32.65
C PRO A 439 -15.74 -6.55 -32.66
N SER A 440 -16.75 -5.69 -32.52
CA SER A 440 -16.59 -4.23 -32.39
C SER A 440 -15.79 -3.80 -31.17
N ALA A 441 -15.66 -4.65 -30.14
CA ALA A 441 -14.79 -4.39 -29.00
C ALA A 441 -13.30 -4.40 -29.39
N ALA A 442 -12.93 -5.04 -30.50
CA ALA A 442 -11.54 -5.06 -30.97
C ALA A 442 -11.11 -3.76 -31.65
N ASN A 443 -12.03 -2.83 -31.89
CA ASN A 443 -11.72 -1.54 -32.52
C ASN A 443 -12.57 -0.41 -31.94
N ASP A 444 -13.00 -0.51 -30.68
CA ASP A 444 -13.78 0.53 -29.99
C ASP A 444 -12.88 1.65 -29.42
N GLY A 445 -11.57 1.52 -29.57
CA GLY A 445 -10.56 2.43 -29.06
C GLY A 445 -10.27 2.23 -27.57
N ARG A 446 -10.78 1.18 -26.91
CA ARG A 446 -10.59 0.92 -25.48
C ARG A 446 -9.78 -0.36 -25.29
N ILE A 447 -8.51 -0.19 -24.95
CA ILE A 447 -7.59 -1.30 -24.65
C ILE A 447 -7.98 -2.15 -23.40
N ALA A 448 -9.04 -1.78 -22.69
CA ALA A 448 -9.60 -2.52 -21.57
C ALA A 448 -10.82 -3.39 -21.95
N THR A 449 -11.44 -3.15 -23.11
CA THR A 449 -12.54 -3.97 -23.61
C THR A 449 -11.95 -5.23 -24.23
N LEU A 450 -12.30 -6.40 -23.70
CA LEU A 450 -11.84 -7.67 -24.27
C LEU A 450 -12.79 -8.10 -25.39
N TYR A 451 -12.23 -8.37 -26.56
CA TYR A 451 -12.85 -9.18 -27.60
C TYR A 451 -12.25 -10.59 -27.60
N TRP A 452 -13.09 -11.63 -27.70
CA TRP A 452 -12.61 -13.00 -27.86
C TRP A 452 -13.00 -13.57 -29.23
N PRO A 453 -12.03 -13.71 -30.16
CA PRO A 453 -12.04 -14.74 -31.19
C PRO A 453 -11.03 -15.85 -30.85
N GLY A 454 -11.52 -17.03 -30.44
CA GLY A 454 -10.88 -18.26 -30.87
C GLY A 454 -10.05 -19.15 -29.92
N ALA A 455 -9.84 -20.38 -30.38
CA ALA A 455 -9.33 -21.55 -29.67
C ALA A 455 -7.87 -21.41 -29.22
N LEU A 456 -7.56 -22.00 -28.05
CA LEU A 456 -6.24 -22.05 -27.40
C LEU A 456 -5.19 -22.91 -28.14
N VAL A 457 -5.46 -23.32 -29.39
CA VAL A 457 -4.55 -24.14 -30.18
C VAL A 457 -3.65 -23.26 -31.05
N GLN A 458 -2.39 -23.67 -31.20
CA GLN A 458 -1.46 -23.07 -32.16
C GLN A 458 -1.97 -23.32 -33.58
N ASP A 459 -1.87 -22.31 -34.45
CA ASP A 459 -2.29 -22.34 -35.86
C ASP A 459 -3.79 -22.56 -36.07
N ASN A 460 -4.59 -21.62 -35.55
CA ASN A 460 -6.02 -21.56 -35.79
C ASN A 460 -6.34 -20.76 -37.07
N THR A 461 -7.48 -21.07 -37.68
CA THR A 461 -8.00 -20.39 -38.88
C THR A 461 -8.97 -19.26 -38.54
N GLU A 462 -9.09 -18.93 -37.25
CA GLU A 462 -10.01 -17.91 -36.78
C GLU A 462 -9.47 -16.53 -37.09
N TRP A 463 -10.39 -15.63 -37.43
CA TRP A 463 -10.04 -14.34 -37.97
C TRP A 463 -10.91 -13.22 -37.45
N LEU A 464 -10.31 -12.04 -37.36
CA LEU A 464 -10.95 -10.74 -37.17
C LEU A 464 -10.75 -9.92 -38.45
N GLN A 465 -11.81 -9.32 -38.96
CA GLN A 465 -11.82 -8.53 -40.17
C GLN A 465 -12.25 -7.11 -39.86
N LEU A 466 -11.52 -6.14 -40.41
CA LEU A 466 -11.90 -4.74 -40.42
C LEU A 466 -12.28 -4.35 -41.85
N ALA A 467 -13.47 -3.77 -42.03
CA ALA A 467 -13.96 -3.29 -43.31
C ALA A 467 -14.32 -1.80 -43.23
N TRP A 468 -13.81 -1.01 -44.16
CA TRP A 468 -14.10 0.42 -44.26
C TRP A 468 -15.05 0.70 -45.43
N ASP A 469 -15.84 1.77 -45.31
CA ASP A 469 -16.73 2.22 -46.40
C ASP A 469 -15.95 2.70 -47.63
N GLN A 470 -14.71 3.16 -47.42
CA GLN A 470 -13.77 3.57 -48.46
C GLN A 470 -12.38 2.99 -48.16
N PRO A 471 -11.61 2.59 -49.19
CA PRO A 471 -10.24 2.14 -48.99
C PRO A 471 -9.41 3.13 -48.18
N GLN A 472 -8.70 2.62 -47.17
CA GLN A 472 -7.81 3.42 -46.33
C GLN A 472 -6.37 3.15 -46.72
N THR A 473 -5.52 4.19 -46.63
CA THR A 473 -4.08 4.05 -46.80
C THR A 473 -3.41 4.05 -45.44
N PHE A 474 -2.59 3.05 -45.17
CA PHE A 474 -1.91 2.85 -43.88
C PHE A 474 -0.59 2.13 -44.09
N ASP A 475 0.34 2.26 -43.16
CA ASP A 475 1.64 1.58 -43.19
C ASP A 475 1.94 0.79 -41.90
N LYS A 476 1.06 0.88 -40.91
CA LYS A 476 1.24 0.20 -39.64
C LYS A 476 -0.07 -0.35 -39.09
N VAL A 477 0.00 -1.58 -38.58
CA VAL A 477 -1.07 -2.21 -37.82
C VAL A 477 -0.54 -2.70 -36.49
N VAL A 478 -1.25 -2.40 -35.41
CA VAL A 478 -0.94 -2.89 -34.06
C VAL A 478 -2.11 -3.71 -33.56
N VAL A 479 -1.84 -4.90 -33.04
CA VAL A 479 -2.86 -5.76 -32.42
C VAL A 479 -2.45 -6.03 -30.99
N ARG A 480 -3.32 -5.70 -30.04
CA ARG A 480 -3.15 -5.94 -28.61
C ARG A 480 -4.00 -7.13 -28.21
N PHE A 481 -3.43 -8.04 -27.43
CA PHE A 481 -4.14 -9.22 -26.95
C PHE A 481 -3.66 -9.64 -25.56
N LEU A 482 -4.37 -10.58 -24.94
CA LEU A 482 -4.04 -11.12 -23.63
C LEU A 482 -2.65 -11.75 -23.63
N GLY A 483 -1.82 -11.39 -22.64
CA GLY A 483 -0.56 -12.06 -22.40
C GLY A 483 -0.82 -13.50 -21.93
N HIS A 484 -0.67 -14.48 -22.81
CA HIS A 484 -0.83 -15.90 -22.51
C HIS A 484 0.37 -16.69 -23.06
N PRO A 485 0.87 -17.73 -22.35
CA PRO A 485 1.99 -18.53 -22.82
C PRO A 485 1.82 -19.11 -24.23
N SER A 486 0.59 -19.45 -24.65
CA SER A 486 0.31 -19.96 -26.00
C SER A 486 0.51 -18.92 -27.12
N MET A 487 0.60 -17.63 -26.80
CA MET A 487 0.91 -16.58 -27.77
C MET A 487 2.41 -16.41 -27.98
N CYS A 488 3.26 -16.89 -27.06
CA CYS A 488 4.70 -16.73 -27.16
C CYS A 488 5.27 -17.48 -28.38
N GLY A 489 5.95 -16.76 -29.28
CA GLY A 489 6.51 -17.35 -30.50
C GLY A 489 5.49 -17.68 -31.59
N ARG A 490 4.21 -17.36 -31.39
CA ARG A 490 3.15 -17.50 -32.40
C ARG A 490 3.33 -16.48 -33.52
N THR A 491 3.02 -16.88 -34.75
CA THR A 491 3.03 -15.98 -35.92
C THR A 491 1.61 -15.52 -36.22
N ILE A 492 1.39 -14.20 -36.21
CA ILE A 492 0.12 -13.57 -36.57
C ILE A 492 0.22 -13.07 -38.01
N HIS A 493 -0.84 -13.27 -38.77
CA HIS A 493 -0.87 -12.98 -40.20
C HIS A 493 -1.85 -11.83 -40.48
N LEU A 494 -1.44 -10.89 -41.34
CA LEU A 494 -2.32 -9.92 -41.97
C LEU A 494 -2.62 -10.35 -43.40
N GLN A 495 -3.90 -10.36 -43.71
CA GLN A 495 -4.46 -10.77 -44.98
C GLN A 495 -5.18 -9.62 -45.68
N ARG A 496 -5.08 -9.61 -47.01
CA ARG A 496 -5.83 -8.71 -47.90
C ARG A 496 -6.78 -9.53 -48.76
N GLU A 497 -7.89 -8.90 -49.17
CA GLU A 497 -8.85 -9.50 -50.10
C GLU A 497 -8.36 -9.26 -51.54
N THR A 498 -8.07 -10.33 -52.29
CA THR A 498 -7.63 -10.25 -53.69
C THR A 498 -8.79 -10.35 -54.67
N GLU A 499 -9.80 -11.11 -54.30
CA GLU A 499 -11.10 -11.23 -54.95
C GLU A 499 -12.16 -11.38 -53.86
N PRO A 500 -13.45 -11.07 -54.11
CA PRO A 500 -14.50 -11.22 -53.10
C PRO A 500 -14.48 -12.59 -52.43
N GLY A 501 -14.19 -12.62 -51.13
CA GLY A 501 -14.08 -13.84 -50.33
C GLY A 501 -12.75 -14.60 -50.41
N LYS A 502 -11.80 -14.21 -51.27
CA LYS A 502 -10.44 -14.78 -51.34
C LYS A 502 -9.43 -13.89 -50.62
N TRP A 503 -8.67 -14.52 -49.72
CA TRP A 503 -7.74 -13.84 -48.83
C TRP A 503 -6.33 -14.38 -49.03
N GLU A 504 -5.34 -13.49 -49.03
CA GLU A 504 -3.92 -13.86 -49.05
C GLU A 504 -3.14 -13.10 -47.98
N ASP A 505 -2.14 -13.75 -47.40
CA ASP A 505 -1.20 -13.13 -46.47
C ASP A 505 -0.35 -12.11 -47.22
N PHE A 506 -0.24 -10.90 -46.67
CA PHE A 506 0.67 -9.87 -47.20
C PHE A 506 1.67 -9.37 -46.16
N ALA A 507 1.46 -9.66 -44.87
CA ALA A 507 2.43 -9.42 -43.81
C ALA A 507 2.25 -10.44 -42.67
N ALA A 508 3.32 -10.71 -41.93
CA ALA A 508 3.30 -11.58 -40.76
C ALA A 508 4.24 -11.03 -39.68
N THR A 509 3.93 -11.29 -38.42
CA THR A 509 4.79 -10.91 -37.29
C THR A 509 4.78 -11.99 -36.22
N ARG A 510 5.91 -12.20 -35.56
CA ARG A 510 6.07 -13.22 -34.52
C ARG A 510 6.06 -12.56 -33.15
N ILE A 511 5.23 -13.06 -32.25
CA ILE A 511 5.13 -12.51 -30.89
C ILE A 511 6.40 -12.85 -30.11
N ALA A 512 7.01 -11.82 -29.52
CA ALA A 512 8.19 -11.98 -28.68
C ALA A 512 7.92 -12.90 -27.47
N MET A 513 8.95 -13.58 -26.96
CA MET A 513 8.84 -14.53 -25.85
C MET A 513 8.73 -13.88 -24.46
N ASP A 514 8.42 -12.60 -24.37
CA ASP A 514 8.36 -11.92 -23.08
C ASP A 514 7.04 -12.21 -22.35
N ALA A 515 7.03 -13.29 -21.58
CA ALA A 515 5.89 -13.75 -20.80
C ALA A 515 5.56 -12.85 -19.59
N ALA A 516 6.36 -11.81 -19.29
CA ALA A 516 6.14 -10.95 -18.14
C ALA A 516 5.09 -9.85 -18.36
N ALA A 517 4.75 -9.53 -19.62
CA ALA A 517 3.76 -8.50 -19.92
C ALA A 517 2.32 -9.05 -19.80
N GLN A 518 1.46 -8.37 -19.03
CA GLN A 518 0.02 -8.71 -18.94
C GLN A 518 -0.71 -8.65 -20.29
N ARG A 519 -0.17 -7.88 -21.25
CA ARG A 519 -0.68 -7.76 -22.62
C ARG A 519 0.46 -7.95 -23.60
N ALA A 520 0.23 -8.76 -24.61
CA ALA A 520 1.16 -8.95 -25.71
C ALA A 520 0.72 -8.10 -26.92
N VAL A 521 1.70 -7.74 -27.75
CA VAL A 521 1.49 -6.82 -28.88
C VAL A 521 2.11 -7.41 -30.13
N ALA A 522 1.31 -7.51 -31.19
CA ALA A 522 1.77 -7.75 -32.56
C ALA A 522 1.87 -6.40 -33.26
N THR A 523 3.05 -6.04 -33.75
CA THR A 523 3.21 -4.85 -34.60
C THR A 523 3.62 -5.28 -35.99
N PHE A 524 2.85 -4.84 -36.98
CA PHE A 524 3.13 -4.96 -38.39
C PHE A 524 3.57 -3.60 -38.90
N GLN A 525 4.87 -3.46 -39.19
CA GLN A 525 5.39 -2.29 -39.90
C GLN A 525 5.55 -2.67 -41.36
N LEU A 526 4.76 -2.06 -42.23
CA LEU A 526 4.79 -2.34 -43.66
C LEU A 526 5.96 -1.58 -44.31
N PRO A 527 6.63 -2.17 -45.31
CA PRO A 527 7.77 -1.53 -45.98
C PRO A 527 7.36 -0.29 -46.81
N SER A 528 6.08 -0.19 -47.15
CA SER A 528 5.48 0.96 -47.84
C SER A 528 4.00 1.05 -47.47
N PRO A 529 3.38 2.25 -47.52
CA PRO A 529 1.94 2.39 -47.35
C PRO A 529 1.15 1.54 -48.35
N VAL A 530 0.06 0.93 -47.90
CA VAL A 530 -0.85 0.11 -48.70
C VAL A 530 -2.26 0.69 -48.64
N THR A 531 -3.06 0.50 -49.69
CA THR A 531 -4.43 1.00 -49.76
C THR A 531 -5.41 -0.16 -49.90
N PHE A 532 -6.21 -0.44 -48.85
CA PHE A 532 -7.17 -1.55 -48.85
C PHE A 532 -8.53 -1.13 -48.29
N GLY A 533 -9.61 -1.72 -48.81
CA GLY A 533 -10.98 -1.58 -48.28
C GLY A 533 -11.29 -2.54 -47.13
N LYS A 534 -10.53 -3.64 -47.00
CA LYS A 534 -10.64 -4.60 -45.91
C LYS A 534 -9.28 -5.18 -45.57
N ILE A 535 -9.10 -5.52 -44.30
CA ILE A 535 -8.03 -6.39 -43.84
C ILE A 535 -8.58 -7.49 -42.96
N ARG A 536 -7.86 -8.60 -42.89
CA ARG A 536 -8.15 -9.70 -41.98
C ARG A 536 -6.89 -10.05 -41.19
N ILE A 537 -7.08 -10.34 -39.92
CA ILE A 537 -6.03 -10.74 -38.98
C ILE A 537 -6.33 -12.17 -38.58
N VAL A 538 -5.35 -13.07 -38.70
CA VAL A 538 -5.54 -14.53 -38.50
C VAL A 538 -4.54 -15.07 -37.48
N ASN A 539 -4.89 -16.20 -36.86
CA ASN A 539 -4.12 -16.89 -35.83
C ASN A 539 -4.14 -16.15 -34.48
N LEU A 540 -5.29 -15.54 -34.14
CA LEU A 540 -5.47 -14.68 -32.97
C LEU A 540 -5.94 -15.44 -31.72
N LEU A 541 -5.78 -14.78 -30.56
CA LEU A 541 -6.38 -15.13 -29.27
C LEU A 541 -6.72 -13.80 -28.56
N ASP A 542 -7.87 -13.71 -27.89
CA ASP A 542 -8.19 -12.67 -26.90
C ASP A 542 -7.69 -11.25 -27.24
N VAL A 543 -8.27 -10.66 -28.29
CA VAL A 543 -7.88 -9.33 -28.79
C VAL A 543 -8.49 -8.23 -27.92
N PHE A 544 -7.69 -7.28 -27.46
CA PHE A 544 -8.18 -6.09 -26.78
C PHE A 544 -8.40 -4.91 -27.72
N GLU A 545 -7.52 -4.72 -28.70
CA GLU A 545 -7.59 -3.56 -29.60
C GLU A 545 -6.78 -3.81 -30.87
N VAL A 546 -7.28 -3.30 -32.00
CA VAL A 546 -6.59 -3.18 -33.27
C VAL A 546 -6.44 -1.70 -33.59
N GLU A 547 -5.22 -1.29 -33.92
CA GLU A 547 -4.86 0.07 -34.31
C GLU A 547 -4.34 0.03 -35.75
N VAL A 548 -4.80 0.95 -36.61
CA VAL A 548 -4.36 1.07 -38.01
C VAL A 548 -3.92 2.52 -38.27
N TYR A 549 -2.66 2.71 -38.67
CA TYR A 549 -2.03 4.02 -38.84
C TYR A 549 -1.53 4.26 -40.26
#